data_AF-A0AA36JT13-F1
#
_entry.id   AF-A0AA36JT13-F1
#
_cell.length_a   1.000
_cell.length_b   1.000
_cell.length_c   1.000
_cell.angle_alpha   90.00
_cell.angle_beta   90.00
_cell.angle_gamma   90.00
#
_symmetry.space_group_name_H-M   'P 1'
#
loop_
_entity.id
_entity.type
_entity.pdbx_description
1 polymer ?
#
loop_
_entity_poly.entity_id
_entity_poly.type
_entity_poly.pdbx_seq_one_letter_code
_entity_poly.pdbx_strand_id
1 'polypeptide(L)'
;MPRLGSRFSALVVGMALQMQNMQSAFPVRPSHGYRAVRPYQAPGPVLATGLFAGSSLGDWLRRDAAAFQGLHLPRRPHWPNYQEEIDRAADSFGPEGQVAMRIFPQQGRVADFQQVANEIGRGVSLPQDLMSVIRADICALGRTVASLCPWSKTFIVKLELMGEHSCPRWHRDEYCARAIVSYNLAGTNYATEDNVDFWELDHCGR
;
A
#
# COMPACT_ATOMS: atom_id res chain seq x y z
N MET A 1 24.61 29.24 2.93
CA MET A 1 23.20 28.85 2.74
C MET A 1 23.12 27.32 2.76
N PRO A 2 22.43 26.69 3.73
CA PRO A 2 22.22 25.26 3.69
C PRO A 2 21.30 24.92 2.51
N ARG A 3 21.69 23.95 1.68
CA ARG A 3 20.80 23.39 0.67
C ARG A 3 19.71 22.63 1.42
N LEU A 4 18.47 23.12 1.38
CA LEU A 4 17.31 22.29 1.71
C LEU A 4 17.31 21.14 0.71
N GLY A 5 17.82 19.98 1.13
CA GLY A 5 17.63 18.74 0.39
C GLY A 5 16.13 18.47 0.35
N SER A 6 15.54 18.60 -0.84
CA SER A 6 14.16 18.21 -1.11
C SER A 6 13.99 16.75 -0.72
N ARG A 7 13.33 16.48 0.41
CA ARG A 7 12.97 15.13 0.82
C ARG A 7 11.69 14.77 0.09
N PHE A 8 11.79 13.98 -0.97
CA PHE A 8 10.60 13.46 -1.63
C PHE A 8 9.92 12.46 -0.71
N SER A 9 8.70 12.80 -0.27
CA SER A 9 7.88 11.93 0.57
C SER A 9 6.53 11.72 -0.11
N ALA A 10 6.10 10.48 -0.30
CA ALA A 10 4.76 10.12 -0.72
C ALA A 10 3.88 9.77 0.49
N LEU A 11 2.70 10.37 0.61
CA LEU A 11 1.70 10.00 1.58
C LEU A 11 0.87 8.83 1.06
N VAL A 12 0.75 7.79 1.88
CA VAL A 12 0.02 6.57 1.52
C VAL A 12 -0.89 6.12 2.65
N VAL A 13 -2.12 5.73 2.29
CA VAL A 13 -2.98 4.91 3.15
C VAL A 13 -2.83 3.47 2.73
N GLY A 14 -2.40 2.63 3.66
CA GLY A 14 -2.34 1.18 3.51
C GLY A 14 -3.37 0.51 4.42
N MET A 15 -4.13 -0.43 3.88
CA MET A 15 -4.88 -1.40 4.67
C MET A 15 -4.30 -2.78 4.46
N ALA A 16 -4.01 -3.46 5.56
CA ALA A 16 -3.38 -4.77 5.56
C ALA A 16 -4.16 -5.76 6.40
N LEU A 17 -4.18 -7.01 5.95
CA LEU A 17 -4.74 -8.14 6.68
C LEU A 17 -3.63 -9.01 7.26
N GLN A 18 -3.63 -9.21 8.57
CA GLN A 18 -2.69 -10.11 9.23
C GLN A 18 -3.38 -11.43 9.58
N MET A 19 -2.94 -12.53 8.98
CA MET A 19 -3.40 -13.87 9.37
C MET A 19 -2.58 -14.38 10.55
N GLN A 20 -3.12 -14.27 11.76
CA GLN A 20 -2.60 -15.02 12.90
C GLN A 20 -3.13 -16.46 12.81
N ASN A 21 -2.30 -17.40 12.31
CA ASN A 21 -2.31 -18.88 12.53
C ASN A 21 -1.84 -19.77 11.35
N MET A 22 -1.15 -19.27 10.31
CA MET A 22 -0.51 -20.14 9.31
C MET A 22 0.98 -20.38 9.58
N GLN A 23 1.31 -20.89 10.77
CA GLN A 23 2.59 -21.58 10.98
C GLN A 23 2.50 -22.97 10.32
N SER A 24 2.60 -23.04 9.00
CA SER A 24 2.95 -24.27 8.29
C SER A 24 4.22 -24.01 7.49
N ALA A 25 5.27 -24.75 7.84
CA ALA A 25 6.63 -24.61 7.32
C ALA A 25 6.68 -24.62 5.79
N PHE A 26 7.22 -23.55 5.19
CA PHE A 26 7.68 -23.58 3.80
C PHE A 26 9.10 -24.16 3.76
N PRO A 27 9.40 -25.14 2.90
CA PRO A 27 10.75 -25.68 2.77
C PRO A 27 11.68 -24.67 2.08
N VAL A 28 12.87 -24.49 2.66
CA VAL A 28 13.97 -23.71 2.08
C VAL A 28 14.43 -24.38 0.78
N ARG A 29 14.44 -23.64 -0.33
CA ARG A 29 14.94 -24.13 -1.64
C ARG A 29 16.47 -23.98 -1.73
N PRO A 30 17.19 -24.93 -2.37
CA PRO A 30 18.64 -24.86 -2.53
C PRO A 30 19.08 -23.81 -3.57
N SER A 31 20.20 -23.15 -3.27
CA SER A 31 20.82 -22.10 -4.08
C SER A 31 21.35 -22.63 -5.42
N HIS A 32 20.98 -21.94 -6.51
CA HIS A 32 21.56 -22.16 -7.84
C HIS A 32 22.59 -21.06 -8.15
N GLY A 33 23.68 -21.45 -8.82
CA GLY A 33 24.80 -20.57 -9.15
C GLY A 33 24.43 -19.41 -10.09
N TYR A 34 25.18 -18.31 -9.96
CA TYR A 34 24.98 -17.05 -10.65
C TYR A 34 25.01 -17.15 -12.17
N ARG A 35 24.07 -16.45 -12.82
CA ARG A 35 24.06 -16.19 -14.26
C ARG A 35 24.23 -14.69 -14.48
N ALA A 36 25.14 -14.30 -15.38
CA ALA A 36 25.38 -12.91 -15.71
C ALA A 36 24.12 -12.20 -16.26
N VAL A 37 23.82 -11.03 -15.71
CA VAL A 37 22.68 -10.18 -16.08
C VAL A 37 22.92 -9.56 -17.46
N ARG A 38 21.94 -9.66 -18.35
CA ARG A 38 21.96 -9.00 -19.67
C ARG A 38 21.58 -7.53 -19.52
N PRO A 39 22.09 -6.62 -20.37
CA PRO A 39 21.68 -5.22 -20.37
C PRO A 39 20.16 -5.08 -20.57
N TYR A 40 19.58 -4.15 -19.80
CA TYR A 40 18.15 -3.82 -19.81
C TYR A 40 17.69 -3.46 -21.24
N GLN A 41 16.80 -4.28 -21.78
CA GLN A 41 16.03 -3.94 -22.98
C GLN A 41 14.71 -3.35 -22.52
N ALA A 42 14.38 -2.15 -23.00
CA ALA A 42 13.09 -1.53 -22.73
C ALA A 42 11.98 -2.51 -23.20
N PRO A 43 11.04 -2.90 -22.32
CA PRO A 43 10.02 -3.86 -22.68
C PRO A 43 9.13 -3.26 -23.80
N GLY A 44 8.83 -4.09 -24.80
CA GLY A 44 7.72 -3.82 -25.72
C GLY A 44 6.39 -3.78 -24.96
N PRO A 45 5.28 -3.36 -25.59
CA PRO A 45 3.98 -3.26 -24.94
C PRO A 45 3.43 -4.66 -24.65
N VAL A 46 3.74 -5.21 -23.48
CA VAL A 46 3.20 -6.48 -23.00
C VAL A 46 1.93 -6.18 -22.19
N LEU A 47 0.77 -6.57 -22.72
CA LEU A 47 -0.49 -6.68 -21.99
C LEU A 47 -0.43 -7.92 -21.07
N ALA A 48 0.40 -7.89 -20.03
CA ALA A 48 0.48 -8.95 -19.02
C ALA A 48 0.04 -8.40 -17.67
N THR A 49 -1.13 -7.79 -17.61
CA THR A 49 -1.56 -7.21 -16.35
C THR A 49 -2.41 -8.25 -15.65
N GLY A 50 -1.82 -9.00 -14.71
CA GLY A 50 -2.54 -9.72 -13.65
C GLY A 50 -3.39 -8.79 -12.77
N LEU A 51 -3.70 -7.58 -13.25
CA LEU A 51 -4.46 -6.54 -12.61
C LEU A 51 -5.75 -6.30 -13.36
N PHE A 52 -6.83 -6.20 -12.62
CA PHE A 52 -8.12 -5.75 -13.09
C PHE A 52 -8.14 -4.22 -13.14
N ALA A 53 -8.39 -3.64 -14.31
CA ALA A 53 -8.56 -2.20 -14.45
C ALA A 53 -9.97 -1.80 -14.00
N GLY A 54 -10.08 -1.21 -12.82
CA GLY A 54 -11.36 -0.80 -12.23
C GLY A 54 -11.67 0.68 -12.45
N SER A 55 -12.97 1.00 -12.33
CA SER A 55 -13.50 2.37 -12.26
C SER A 55 -13.89 2.77 -10.83
N SER A 56 -14.04 1.80 -9.94
CA SER A 56 -14.37 1.97 -8.53
C SER A 56 -13.76 0.86 -7.68
N LEU A 57 -13.75 1.00 -6.36
CA LEU A 57 -13.37 -0.09 -5.46
C LEU A 57 -14.36 -1.27 -5.50
N GLY A 58 -15.65 -0.98 -5.74
CA GLY A 58 -16.69 -2.00 -5.83
C GLY A 58 -16.50 -2.95 -7.00
N ASP A 59 -15.77 -2.52 -8.04
CA ASP A 59 -15.41 -3.38 -9.18
C ASP A 59 -14.62 -4.63 -8.73
N TRP A 60 -13.90 -4.56 -7.62
CA TRP A 60 -13.17 -5.71 -7.08
C TRP A 60 -14.06 -6.78 -6.43
N LEU A 61 -15.32 -6.46 -6.14
CA LEU A 61 -16.32 -7.42 -5.64
C LEU A 61 -17.02 -8.18 -6.77
N ARG A 62 -16.73 -7.86 -8.04
CA ARG A 62 -17.32 -8.55 -9.18
C ARG A 62 -16.73 -9.94 -9.34
N ARG A 63 -17.51 -10.86 -9.90
CA ARG A 63 -17.07 -12.26 -10.11
C ARG A 63 -15.90 -12.38 -11.08
N ASP A 64 -15.86 -11.54 -12.11
CA ASP A 64 -14.79 -11.52 -13.11
C ASP A 64 -13.46 -10.99 -12.54
N ALA A 65 -13.51 -10.12 -11.53
CA ALA A 65 -12.32 -9.61 -10.85
C ALA A 65 -11.51 -10.72 -10.14
N ALA A 66 -12.14 -11.85 -9.78
CA ALA A 66 -11.48 -12.99 -9.13
C ALA A 66 -10.42 -13.69 -10.02
N ALA A 67 -10.41 -13.41 -11.33
CA ALA A 67 -9.39 -13.92 -12.25
C ALA A 67 -8.07 -13.13 -12.20
N PHE A 68 -8.01 -12.04 -11.42
CA PHE A 68 -6.87 -11.13 -11.34
C PHE A 68 -6.24 -11.16 -9.95
N GLN A 69 -4.95 -10.85 -9.87
CA GLN A 69 -4.18 -10.79 -8.63
C GLN A 69 -4.36 -9.45 -7.89
N GLY A 70 -4.75 -8.38 -8.59
CA GLY A 70 -4.98 -7.08 -7.97
C GLY A 70 -5.96 -6.19 -8.74
N LEU A 71 -6.45 -5.15 -8.07
CA LEU A 71 -7.23 -4.07 -8.68
C LEU A 71 -6.30 -2.88 -8.92
N HIS A 72 -6.26 -2.38 -10.15
CA HIS A 72 -5.69 -1.07 -10.43
C HIS A 72 -6.82 -0.05 -10.64
N LEU A 73 -6.89 0.94 -9.75
CA LEU A 73 -7.85 2.03 -9.81
C LEU A 73 -7.10 3.35 -9.99
N PRO A 74 -6.90 3.84 -11.23
CA PRO A 74 -6.19 5.09 -11.46
C PRO A 74 -7.00 6.27 -10.92
N ARG A 75 -6.33 7.16 -10.18
CA ARG A 75 -6.92 8.38 -9.64
C ARG A 75 -6.25 9.61 -10.23
N ARG A 76 -7.02 10.68 -10.35
CA ARG A 76 -6.53 12.01 -10.76
C ARG A 76 -6.85 12.99 -9.64
N PRO A 77 -6.02 13.04 -8.58
CA PRO A 77 -6.22 14.02 -7.52
C PRO A 77 -6.13 15.43 -8.11
N HIS A 78 -7.09 16.29 -7.74
CA HIS A 78 -7.08 17.70 -8.10
C HIS A 78 -6.88 18.55 -6.83
N TRP A 79 -5.66 18.60 -6.30
CA TRP A 79 -5.39 19.60 -5.28
C TRP A 79 -4.03 20.27 -5.53
N PRO A 80 -3.99 21.61 -5.55
CA PRO A 80 -2.75 22.35 -5.79
C PRO A 80 -1.78 22.13 -4.63
N ASN A 81 -0.47 22.27 -4.89
CA ASN A 81 0.59 22.29 -3.88
C ASN A 81 0.65 21.07 -2.95
N TYR A 82 0.22 19.90 -3.43
CA TYR A 82 0.14 18.68 -2.62
C TYR A 82 1.44 18.31 -1.91
N GLN A 83 2.58 18.51 -2.58
CA GLN A 83 3.88 18.13 -2.02
C GLN A 83 4.25 19.04 -0.85
N GLU A 84 4.05 20.35 -1.00
CA GLU A 84 4.33 21.33 0.05
C GLU A 84 3.47 21.11 1.30
N GLU A 85 2.21 20.73 1.12
CA GLU A 85 1.32 20.39 2.23
C GLU A 85 1.77 19.11 2.97
N ILE A 86 2.20 18.09 2.22
CA ILE A 86 2.69 16.83 2.80
C ILE A 86 4.03 17.06 3.50
N ASP A 87 4.94 17.82 2.91
CA ASP A 87 6.23 18.16 3.51
C ASP A 87 6.06 18.93 4.82
N ARG A 88 5.11 19.88 4.87
CA ARG A 88 4.76 20.59 6.12
C ARG A 88 4.14 19.68 7.17
N ALA A 89 3.36 18.70 6.73
CA ALA A 89 2.74 17.73 7.64
C ALA A 89 3.71 16.64 8.12
N ALA A 90 4.91 16.54 7.56
CA ALA A 90 5.83 15.44 7.80
C ALA A 90 6.16 15.26 9.28
N ASP A 91 6.39 16.36 9.99
CA ASP A 91 6.74 16.34 11.42
C ASP A 91 5.59 15.81 12.30
N SER A 92 4.34 15.84 11.81
CA SER A 92 3.18 15.36 12.57
C SER A 92 3.05 13.83 12.61
N PHE A 93 3.80 13.10 11.77
CA PHE A 93 3.74 11.63 11.71
C PHE A 93 4.64 10.93 12.73
N GLY A 94 5.37 11.71 13.53
CA GLY A 94 6.30 11.18 14.51
C GLY A 94 7.55 10.53 13.88
N PRO A 95 8.43 9.95 14.71
CA PRO A 95 9.75 9.47 14.27
C PRO A 95 9.67 8.27 13.32
N GLU A 96 8.57 7.51 13.34
CA GLU A 96 8.37 6.37 12.44
C GLU A 96 7.76 6.76 11.10
N GLY A 97 7.31 8.01 10.93
CA GLY A 97 6.65 8.45 9.71
C GLY A 97 5.30 7.76 9.45
N GLN A 98 4.66 7.20 10.48
CA GLN A 98 3.40 6.46 10.32
C GLN A 98 2.47 6.59 11.52
N VAL A 99 1.16 6.54 11.25
CA VAL A 99 0.11 6.32 12.25
C VAL A 99 -0.66 5.07 11.85
N ALA A 100 -0.81 4.13 12.80
CA ALA A 100 -1.44 2.84 12.55
C ALA A 100 -2.52 2.53 13.59
N MET A 101 -3.60 1.91 13.13
CA MET A 101 -4.66 1.39 13.97
C MET A 101 -4.97 -0.06 13.62
N ARG A 102 -5.16 -0.86 14.67
CA ARG A 102 -5.57 -2.25 14.54
C ARG A 102 -7.04 -2.37 14.96
N ILE A 103 -7.81 -3.07 14.13
CA ILE A 103 -9.24 -3.32 14.32
C ILE A 103 -9.42 -4.82 14.50
N PHE A 104 -10.20 -5.18 15.52
CA PHE A 104 -10.64 -6.55 15.76
C PHE A 104 -12.16 -6.59 15.60
N PRO A 105 -12.68 -6.99 14.41
CA PRO A 105 -14.12 -7.09 14.22
C PRO A 105 -14.73 -8.08 15.21
N GLN A 106 -15.83 -7.69 15.86
CA GLN A 106 -16.61 -8.60 16.67
C GLN A 106 -17.37 -9.57 15.73
N GLN A 107 -17.56 -10.81 16.16
CA GLN A 107 -18.33 -11.80 15.38
C GLN A 107 -19.70 -11.23 14.99
N GLY A 108 -20.00 -11.29 13.69
CA GLY A 108 -21.27 -10.80 13.14
C GLY A 108 -21.42 -9.28 13.06
N ARG A 109 -20.38 -8.49 13.40
CA ARG A 109 -20.41 -7.02 13.27
C ARG A 109 -19.40 -6.54 12.24
N VAL A 110 -19.82 -5.58 11.42
CA VAL A 110 -18.93 -4.88 10.49
C VAL A 110 -18.00 -3.96 11.28
N ALA A 111 -16.72 -3.94 10.94
CA ALA A 111 -15.76 -3.01 11.52
C ALA A 111 -16.17 -1.55 11.28
N ASP A 112 -16.05 -0.71 12.31
CA ASP A 112 -16.32 0.72 12.20
C ASP A 112 -15.08 1.46 11.65
N PHE A 113 -14.99 1.48 10.32
CA PHE A 113 -13.91 2.20 9.63
C PHE A 113 -14.03 3.72 9.76
N GLN A 114 -15.21 4.26 10.10
CA GLN A 114 -15.38 5.69 10.30
C GLN A 114 -14.72 6.13 11.60
N GLN A 115 -14.88 5.36 12.68
CA GLN A 115 -14.14 5.58 13.91
C GLN A 115 -12.63 5.56 13.67
N VAL A 116 -12.14 4.55 12.93
CA VAL A 116 -10.71 4.41 12.60
C VAL A 116 -10.18 5.59 11.79
N ALA A 117 -10.94 6.03 10.78
CA ALA A 117 -10.61 7.20 9.98
C ALA A 117 -10.52 8.48 10.83
N ASN A 118 -11.42 8.63 11.81
CA ASN A 118 -11.40 9.77 12.72
C ASN A 118 -10.20 9.74 13.67
N GLU A 119 -9.88 8.58 14.25
CA GLU A 119 -8.75 8.41 15.17
C GLU A 119 -7.40 8.56 14.46
N ILE A 120 -7.21 7.97 13.27
CA ILE A 120 -6.02 8.23 12.44
C ILE A 120 -5.87 9.73 12.17
N GLY A 121 -6.98 10.39 11.82
CA GLY A 121 -6.97 11.82 11.54
C GLY A 121 -6.71 12.73 12.74
N ARG A 122 -6.79 12.22 13.98
CA ARG A 122 -6.36 12.98 15.18
C ARG A 122 -4.85 12.90 15.40
N GLY A 123 -4.20 11.87 14.88
CA GLY A 123 -2.77 11.62 15.06
C GLY A 123 -1.86 12.40 14.11
N VAL A 124 -2.42 13.11 13.11
CA VAL A 124 -1.66 13.86 12.11
C VAL A 124 -2.30 15.21 11.82
N SER A 125 -1.48 16.18 11.42
CA SER A 125 -1.94 17.52 11.03
C SER A 125 -1.83 17.65 9.51
N LEU A 126 -2.93 17.40 8.80
CA LEU A 126 -3.04 17.51 7.34
C LEU A 126 -4.09 18.56 6.97
N PRO A 127 -4.01 19.15 5.75
CA PRO A 127 -5.09 19.99 5.24
C PRO A 127 -6.44 19.27 5.30
N GLN A 128 -7.48 20.01 5.69
CA GLN A 128 -8.80 19.44 5.92
C GLN A 128 -9.36 18.73 4.69
N ASP A 129 -9.12 19.27 3.49
CA ASP A 129 -9.57 18.67 2.24
C ASP A 129 -8.89 17.31 2.00
N LEU A 130 -7.57 17.23 2.17
CA LEU A 130 -6.81 15.99 2.05
C LEU A 130 -7.23 14.96 3.10
N MET A 131 -7.40 15.41 4.35
CA MET A 131 -7.89 14.56 5.43
C MET A 131 -9.31 14.03 5.14
N SER A 132 -10.18 14.84 4.53
CA SER A 132 -11.51 14.41 4.10
C SER A 132 -11.44 13.29 3.07
N VAL A 133 -10.55 13.40 2.08
CA VAL A 133 -10.32 12.36 1.07
C VAL A 133 -9.78 11.09 1.72
N ILE A 134 -8.76 11.20 2.58
CA ILE A 134 -8.17 10.07 3.32
C ILE A 134 -9.23 9.33 4.13
N ARG A 135 -10.10 10.06 4.84
CA ARG A 135 -11.18 9.45 5.64
C ARG A 135 -12.17 8.69 4.76
N ALA A 136 -12.58 9.28 3.64
CA ALA A 136 -13.47 8.63 2.69
C ALA A 136 -12.84 7.33 2.13
N ASP A 137 -11.55 7.37 1.82
CA ASP A 137 -10.81 6.23 1.30
C ASP A 137 -10.64 5.12 2.33
N ILE A 138 -10.30 5.44 3.59
CA ILE A 138 -10.25 4.45 4.69
C ILE A 138 -11.59 3.73 4.80
N CYS A 139 -12.70 4.46 4.76
CA CYS A 139 -14.04 3.88 4.83
C CYS A 139 -14.40 3.03 3.61
N ALA A 140 -14.02 3.46 2.41
CA ALA A 140 -14.32 2.74 1.16
C ALA A 140 -13.47 1.49 1.00
N LEU A 141 -12.15 1.60 1.22
CA LEU A 141 -11.22 0.47 1.26
C LEU A 141 -11.61 -0.52 2.35
N GLY A 142 -11.88 -0.01 3.56
CA GLY A 142 -12.24 -0.83 4.72
C GLY A 142 -13.42 -1.73 4.44
N ARG A 143 -14.52 -1.15 3.95
CA ARG A 143 -15.71 -1.91 3.57
C ARG A 143 -15.41 -2.92 2.48
N THR A 144 -14.70 -2.52 1.43
CA THR A 144 -14.37 -3.40 0.30
C THR A 144 -13.52 -4.59 0.75
N VAL A 145 -12.43 -4.34 1.47
CA VAL A 145 -11.52 -5.39 1.97
C VAL A 145 -12.22 -6.30 2.98
N ALA A 146 -13.05 -5.74 3.87
CA ALA A 146 -13.85 -6.54 4.80
C ALA A 146 -14.87 -7.44 4.08
N SER A 147 -15.45 -6.98 2.96
CA SER A 147 -16.33 -7.80 2.12
C SER A 147 -15.60 -8.91 1.37
N LEU A 148 -14.36 -8.70 0.94
CA LEU A 148 -13.53 -9.73 0.30
C LEU A 148 -13.04 -10.78 1.30
N CYS A 149 -12.75 -10.35 2.52
CA CYS A 149 -12.12 -11.19 3.55
C CYS A 149 -12.96 -11.21 4.83
N PRO A 150 -14.22 -11.68 4.78
CA PRO A 150 -15.11 -11.71 5.95
C PRO A 150 -14.61 -12.64 7.06
N TRP A 151 -13.67 -13.53 6.76
CA TRP A 151 -13.00 -14.41 7.73
C TRP A 151 -11.85 -13.74 8.48
N SER A 152 -11.45 -12.52 8.11
CA SER A 152 -10.34 -11.84 8.77
C SER A 152 -10.69 -11.44 10.20
N LYS A 153 -9.82 -11.81 11.15
CA LYS A 153 -9.95 -11.45 12.57
C LYS A 153 -9.36 -10.08 12.89
N THR A 154 -8.52 -9.56 11.99
CA THR A 154 -7.71 -8.37 12.25
C THR A 154 -7.55 -7.57 10.96
N PHE A 155 -7.85 -6.28 11.05
CA PHE A 155 -7.53 -5.31 10.01
C PHE A 155 -6.53 -4.31 10.58
N ILE A 156 -5.53 -3.95 9.79
CA ILE A 156 -4.56 -2.91 10.16
C ILE A 156 -4.70 -1.79 9.13
N VAL A 157 -5.01 -0.59 9.60
CA VAL A 157 -5.07 0.62 8.77
C VAL A 157 -3.87 1.48 9.14
N LYS A 158 -3.10 1.90 8.14
CA LYS A 158 -1.92 2.74 8.31
C LYS A 158 -2.02 3.96 7.41
N LEU A 159 -1.61 5.10 7.94
CA LEU A 159 -1.30 6.31 7.18
C LEU A 159 0.20 6.52 7.33
N GLU A 160 0.94 6.47 6.24
CA GLU A 160 2.41 6.41 6.22
C GLU A 160 2.99 7.43 5.24
N LEU A 161 4.06 8.11 5.66
CA LEU A 161 4.93 8.90 4.79
C LEU A 161 6.05 8.01 4.27
N MET A 162 6.01 7.76 2.98
CA MET A 162 7.01 7.02 2.25
C MET A 162 8.09 7.96 1.71
N GLY A 163 9.26 7.96 2.35
CA GLY A 163 10.43 8.62 1.76
C GLY A 163 11.01 7.84 0.58
N GLU A 164 12.06 8.38 -0.03
CA GLU A 164 12.91 7.65 -0.98
C GLU A 164 13.43 6.34 -0.35
N HIS A 165 13.49 5.26 -1.13
CA HIS A 165 13.99 3.94 -0.69
C HIS A 165 13.21 3.23 0.43
N SER A 166 11.93 3.59 0.65
CA SER A 166 11.06 2.96 1.67
C SER A 166 10.46 1.60 1.27
N CYS A 167 10.68 1.16 0.02
CA CYS A 167 10.16 -0.07 -0.56
C CYS A 167 10.48 -1.39 0.20
N PRO A 168 11.69 -1.64 0.75
CA PRO A 168 12.03 -2.96 1.27
C PRO A 168 11.21 -3.37 2.50
N ARG A 169 10.67 -2.40 3.25
CA ARG A 169 9.82 -2.69 4.42
C ARG A 169 8.48 -3.28 4.00
N TRP A 170 7.96 -2.87 2.85
CA TRP A 170 6.67 -3.32 2.35
C TRP A 170 6.73 -4.71 1.73
N HIS A 171 7.85 -5.16 1.17
CA HIS A 171 7.87 -6.49 0.54
C HIS A 171 8.06 -7.66 1.52
N ARG A 172 8.34 -7.40 2.80
CA ARG A 172 8.76 -8.42 3.77
C ARG A 172 7.78 -8.67 4.93
N ASP A 173 6.55 -8.16 4.86
CA ASP A 173 5.57 -8.46 5.91
C ASP A 173 4.75 -9.73 5.62
N GLU A 174 4.09 -10.23 6.66
CA GLU A 174 3.27 -11.44 6.62
C GLU A 174 1.78 -11.14 6.34
N TYR A 175 1.48 -10.08 5.59
CA TYR A 175 0.10 -9.74 5.26
C TYR A 175 -0.42 -10.57 4.09
N CYS A 176 -1.63 -11.13 4.21
CA CYS A 176 -2.23 -11.97 3.18
C CYS A 176 -2.90 -11.18 2.05
N ALA A 177 -3.25 -9.92 2.31
CA ALA A 177 -3.78 -8.99 1.32
C ALA A 177 -3.50 -7.56 1.76
N ARG A 178 -3.42 -6.66 0.77
CA ARG A 178 -3.29 -5.23 0.99
C ARG A 178 -4.11 -4.43 0.00
N ALA A 179 -4.56 -3.27 0.45
CA ALA A 179 -5.09 -2.24 -0.40
C ALA A 179 -4.39 -0.92 -0.08
N ILE A 180 -3.92 -0.23 -1.12
CA ILE A 180 -3.01 0.91 -0.99
C ILE A 180 -3.54 2.06 -1.83
N VAL A 181 -3.57 3.27 -1.26
CA VAL A 181 -3.89 4.51 -1.96
C VAL A 181 -2.76 5.51 -1.71
N SER A 182 -2.12 5.94 -2.78
CA SER A 182 -1.11 7.01 -2.78
C SER A 182 -1.74 8.34 -3.16
N TYR A 183 -1.41 9.40 -2.42
CA TYR A 183 -2.04 10.72 -2.58
C TYR A 183 -1.19 11.69 -3.40
N ASN A 184 0.13 11.53 -3.40
CA ASN A 184 1.05 12.32 -4.21
C ASN A 184 2.04 11.41 -4.95
N LEU A 185 2.46 11.90 -6.12
CA LEU A 185 3.35 11.22 -7.06
C LEU A 185 2.73 9.98 -7.73
N ALA A 186 3.46 9.41 -8.69
CA ALA A 186 3.10 8.12 -9.25
C ALA A 186 3.16 7.08 -8.12
N GLY A 187 2.05 6.39 -7.88
CA GLY A 187 1.98 5.35 -6.84
C GLY A 187 2.84 4.13 -7.19
N THR A 188 2.61 3.03 -6.47
CA THR A 188 3.28 1.76 -6.75
C THR A 188 2.98 1.28 -8.17
N ASN A 189 3.99 1.23 -9.03
CA ASN A 189 3.90 0.52 -10.31
C ASN A 189 4.05 -0.96 -10.03
N TYR A 190 3.06 -1.77 -10.42
CA TYR A 190 3.20 -3.21 -10.42
C TYR A 190 4.25 -3.60 -11.47
N ALA A 191 5.39 -4.10 -11.00
CA ALA A 191 6.38 -4.73 -11.84
C ALA A 191 5.98 -6.20 -12.09
N THR A 192 6.19 -6.68 -13.31
CA THR A 192 6.16 -8.12 -13.59
C THR A 192 7.26 -8.82 -12.80
N GLU A 193 7.07 -10.09 -12.44
CA GLU A 193 8.09 -10.88 -11.72
C GLU A 193 9.45 -10.85 -12.43
N ASP A 194 9.46 -10.84 -13.76
CA ASP A 194 10.67 -10.75 -14.59
C ASP A 194 11.46 -9.43 -14.42
N ASN A 195 10.81 -8.39 -13.89
CA ASN A 195 11.42 -7.09 -13.60
C ASN A 195 11.90 -6.97 -12.14
N VAL A 196 11.77 -8.04 -11.35
CA VAL A 196 12.22 -8.07 -9.95
C VAL A 196 13.44 -9.00 -9.84
N ASP A 197 14.59 -8.44 -9.45
CA ASP A 197 15.73 -9.27 -9.04
C ASP A 197 15.46 -9.79 -7.62
N PHE A 198 14.77 -10.94 -7.54
CA PHE A 198 14.46 -11.58 -6.26
C PHE A 198 15.73 -11.96 -5.48
N TRP A 199 16.85 -12.21 -6.17
CA TRP A 199 18.10 -12.48 -5.49
C TRP A 199 18.61 -11.23 -4.78
N GLU A 200 18.62 -10.08 -5.46
CA GLU A 200 18.99 -8.80 -4.88
C GLU A 200 18.06 -8.41 -3.71
N LEU A 201 16.75 -8.65 -3.88
CA LEU A 201 15.72 -8.39 -2.87
C LEU A 201 15.94 -9.21 -1.58
N ASP A 202 16.33 -10.48 -1.72
CA ASP A 202 16.62 -11.38 -0.59
C ASP A 202 17.97 -11.06 0.08
N HIS A 203 18.92 -10.49 -0.66
CA HIS A 203 20.30 -10.28 -0.21
C HIS A 203 20.70 -8.81 -0.03
N CYS A 204 19.70 -7.93 0.04
CA CYS A 204 19.84 -6.50 0.37
C CYS A 204 20.86 -5.78 -0.53
N GLY A 205 20.75 -5.94 -1.86
CA GLY A 205 21.51 -5.22 -2.91
C GLY A 205 22.72 -4.41 -2.43
N ARG A 206 23.92 -4.94 -2.66
CA ARG A 206 25.18 -4.25 -2.31
C ARG A 206 25.41 -3.03 -3.19
#